data_AF-A0A7T5E6Z9-F1
#
_entry.id   AF-A0A7T5E6Z9-F1
#
_cell.length_a   1.000
_cell.length_b   1.000
_cell.length_c   1.000
_cell.angle_alpha   90.00
_cell.angle_beta   90.00
_cell.angle_gamma   90.00
#
_symmetry.space_group_name_H-M   'P 1'
#
loop_
_entity.id
_entity.type
_entity.pdbx_description
1 polymer ?
#
loop_
_entity_poly.entity_id
_entity_poly.type
_entity_poly.pdbx_seq_one_letter_code
_entity_poly.pdbx_strand_id
1 'polypeptide(L)'
;MAIFETVAQPFSLALMTAAMISTAGGLNQSTSLSVMAPSVAQAQSVDPQFLDNALPVEVCLDLPHWQRPSPQAQQKHLQTIPQYGAALQSEPLLSVAKDWWSHEIFSFTTYGLSARTDPLYLSGLWTVVDQTWACYEGTQPEAINQGTLAEVWLMNHRLLAVQWQQDRYVMTVEPAESGLQLVQFPRQEQGPSLPIALMTLAGDTLAVMSGDW
;
A
#
# COMPACT_ATOMS: atom_id res chain seq x y z
N MET A 1 -56.45 9.18 -14.39
CA MET A 1 -56.45 8.05 -13.44
C MET A 1 -56.37 6.79 -14.29
N ALA A 2 -55.16 6.31 -14.56
CA ALA A 2 -54.90 5.18 -15.46
C ALA A 2 -54.23 4.09 -14.64
N ILE A 3 -54.88 2.94 -14.57
CA ILE A 3 -54.49 1.76 -13.80
C ILE A 3 -53.69 0.87 -14.76
N PHE A 4 -52.41 0.68 -14.48
CA PHE A 4 -51.58 -0.31 -15.18
C PHE A 4 -51.58 -1.61 -14.38
N GLU A 5 -52.18 -2.65 -14.95
CA GLU A 5 -52.09 -4.03 -14.50
C GLU A 5 -50.68 -4.57 -14.79
N THR A 6 -50.01 -5.14 -13.78
CA THR A 6 -48.72 -5.83 -13.96
C THR A 6 -48.94 -7.32 -13.79
N VAL A 7 -48.66 -8.08 -14.85
CA VAL A 7 -48.78 -9.54 -14.93
C VAL A 7 -47.62 -10.19 -14.19
N ALA A 8 -47.92 -11.07 -13.24
CA ALA A 8 -46.95 -11.91 -12.55
C ALA A 8 -46.58 -13.14 -13.40
N GLN A 9 -45.28 -13.40 -13.57
CA GLN A 9 -44.78 -14.67 -14.12
C GLN A 9 -44.33 -15.62 -12.99
N PRO A 10 -44.63 -16.93 -13.07
CA PRO A 10 -44.17 -17.91 -12.09
C PRO A 10 -42.76 -18.41 -12.43
N PHE A 11 -41.88 -18.43 -11.42
CA PHE A 11 -40.59 -19.11 -11.49
C PHE A 11 -40.79 -20.62 -11.28
N SER A 12 -40.28 -21.40 -12.23
CA SER A 12 -40.27 -22.86 -12.19
C SER A 12 -39.33 -23.40 -11.11
N LEU A 13 -39.87 -24.31 -10.28
CA LEU A 13 -39.10 -25.23 -9.43
C LEU A 13 -38.41 -26.28 -10.31
N ALA A 14 -37.10 -26.45 -10.14
CA ALA A 14 -36.39 -27.66 -10.56
C ALA A 14 -35.89 -28.40 -9.32
N LEU A 15 -36.64 -29.43 -8.92
CA LEU A 15 -36.21 -30.51 -8.06
C LEU A 15 -35.62 -31.60 -8.96
N MET A 16 -34.38 -32.06 -8.75
CA MET A 16 -34.04 -33.48 -8.90
C MET A 16 -32.79 -33.85 -8.07
N THR A 17 -33.07 -34.77 -7.16
CA THR A 17 -32.24 -35.67 -6.38
C THR A 17 -31.26 -36.51 -7.22
N ALA A 18 -30.10 -36.88 -6.67
CA ALA A 18 -29.71 -38.28 -6.44
C ALA A 18 -28.32 -38.38 -5.78
N ALA A 19 -28.25 -39.17 -4.72
CA ALA A 19 -27.05 -39.59 -4.02
C ALA A 19 -26.30 -40.68 -4.81
N MET A 20 -24.98 -40.78 -4.61
CA MET A 20 -24.28 -42.07 -4.63
C MET A 20 -23.17 -42.12 -3.58
N ILE A 21 -23.24 -43.19 -2.79
CA ILE A 21 -22.26 -43.67 -1.83
C ILE A 21 -21.16 -44.39 -2.61
N SER A 22 -19.90 -44.23 -2.23
CA SER A 22 -18.87 -45.25 -2.45
C SER A 22 -17.81 -45.23 -1.35
N THR A 23 -17.59 -46.42 -0.83
CA THR A 23 -16.67 -46.85 0.24
C THR A 23 -15.29 -47.21 -0.31
N ALA A 24 -14.36 -47.46 0.63
CA ALA A 24 -12.97 -47.96 0.51
C ALA A 24 -11.94 -46.82 0.42
N GLY A 25 -11.00 -46.67 1.35
CA GLY A 25 -10.17 -47.73 1.94
C GLY A 25 -8.83 -47.72 1.17
N GLY A 26 -7.92 -46.84 1.58
CA GLY A 26 -6.64 -46.61 0.91
C GLY A 26 -5.57 -46.24 1.93
N LEU A 27 -4.46 -46.96 1.85
CA LEU A 27 -3.41 -47.12 2.86
C LEU A 27 -2.64 -45.83 3.19
N ASN A 28 -2.24 -45.78 4.47
CA ASN A 28 -1.12 -44.98 4.99
C ASN A 28 0.08 -45.03 4.04
N GLN A 29 0.46 -43.88 3.48
CA GLN A 29 1.84 -43.58 3.14
C GLN A 29 2.23 -42.31 3.87
N SER A 30 2.88 -42.50 5.01
CA SER A 30 3.63 -41.46 5.70
C SER A 30 4.86 -41.14 4.84
N THR A 31 4.69 -40.26 3.86
CA THR A 31 5.83 -39.56 3.26
C THR A 31 6.38 -38.63 4.32
N SER A 32 7.52 -39.00 4.88
CA SER A 32 8.38 -38.13 5.67
C SER A 32 8.72 -36.91 4.81
N LEU A 33 8.00 -35.81 5.05
CA LEU A 33 8.33 -34.50 4.53
C LEU A 33 9.69 -34.12 5.11
N SER A 34 10.72 -34.07 4.27
CA SER A 34 11.93 -33.34 4.57
C SER A 34 11.52 -31.90 4.84
N VAL A 35 11.46 -31.55 6.13
CA VAL A 35 11.41 -30.16 6.58
C VAL A 35 12.71 -29.53 6.12
N MET A 36 12.68 -28.90 4.94
CA MET A 36 13.72 -27.97 4.56
C MET A 36 13.73 -26.89 5.63
N ALA A 37 14.83 -26.82 6.38
CA ALA A 37 15.03 -25.75 7.35
C ALA A 37 14.78 -24.42 6.64
N PRO A 38 14.02 -23.49 7.23
CA PRO A 38 13.85 -22.17 6.66
C PRO A 38 15.26 -21.58 6.48
N SER A 39 15.62 -21.31 5.23
CA SER A 39 16.84 -20.60 4.89
C SER A 39 16.67 -19.20 5.48
N VAL A 40 17.22 -18.98 6.67
CA VAL A 40 17.28 -17.67 7.30
C VAL A 40 18.06 -16.79 6.35
N ALA A 41 17.37 -15.92 5.62
CA ALA A 41 17.99 -14.89 4.80
C ALA A 41 18.92 -14.10 5.73
N GLN A 42 20.23 -14.29 5.56
CA GLN A 42 21.22 -13.52 6.29
C GLN A 42 21.04 -12.07 5.87
N ALA A 43 20.66 -11.21 6.81
CA ALA A 43 20.61 -9.77 6.60
C ALA A 43 21.98 -9.33 6.07
N GLN A 44 22.04 -8.95 4.79
CA GLN A 44 23.24 -8.41 4.21
C GLN A 44 23.53 -7.10 4.94
N SER A 45 24.65 -7.05 5.65
CA SER A 45 25.08 -5.82 6.30
C SER A 45 25.28 -4.75 5.23
N VAL A 46 24.56 -3.64 5.34
CA VAL A 46 24.74 -2.48 4.46
C VAL A 46 26.20 -2.04 4.52
N ASP A 47 26.85 -1.96 3.36
CA ASP A 47 28.23 -1.48 3.25
C ASP A 47 28.30 -0.06 3.85
N PRO A 48 29.20 0.25 4.81
CA PRO A 48 29.33 1.59 5.35
C PRO A 48 29.56 2.67 4.29
N GLN A 49 30.23 2.33 3.17
CA GLN A 49 30.42 3.26 2.04
C GLN A 49 29.11 3.61 1.34
N PHE A 50 28.10 2.76 1.45
CA PHE A 50 26.76 3.01 0.95
C PHE A 50 26.08 4.20 1.65
N LEU A 51 26.48 4.50 2.89
CA LEU A 51 25.94 5.62 3.66
C LEU A 51 26.72 6.92 3.44
N ASP A 52 27.84 6.87 2.71
CA ASP A 52 28.58 8.07 2.36
C ASP A 52 27.70 8.98 1.48
N ASN A 53 27.48 10.21 1.94
CA ASN A 53 26.57 11.20 1.32
C ASN A 53 25.07 10.88 1.42
N ALA A 54 24.64 10.04 2.36
CA ALA A 54 23.22 9.92 2.68
C ALA A 54 22.65 11.27 3.16
N LEU A 55 21.48 11.64 2.64
CA LEU A 55 20.71 12.78 3.13
C LEU A 55 20.21 12.49 4.55
N PRO A 56 20.02 13.52 5.39
CA PRO A 56 19.32 13.34 6.65
C PRO A 56 17.88 12.93 6.37
N VAL A 57 17.44 11.84 7.02
CA VAL A 57 16.09 11.29 6.89
C VAL A 57 15.46 11.20 8.27
N GLU A 58 14.16 11.45 8.32
CA GLU A 58 13.33 11.22 9.49
C GLU A 58 12.34 10.11 9.17
N VAL A 59 12.39 9.00 9.92
CA VAL A 59 11.35 7.97 9.89
C VAL A 59 10.35 8.33 10.98
N CYS A 60 9.34 9.12 10.63
CA CYS A 60 8.39 9.67 11.60
C CYS A 60 7.37 8.64 12.10
N LEU A 61 7.12 7.58 11.31
CA LEU A 61 6.33 6.41 11.70
C LEU A 61 7.04 5.15 11.23
N ASP A 62 7.19 4.18 12.14
CA ASP A 62 7.73 2.85 11.86
C ASP A 62 6.85 1.78 12.53
N LEU A 63 6.13 1.01 11.73
CA LEU A 63 5.25 -0.08 12.17
C LEU A 63 5.66 -1.39 11.50
N PRO A 64 6.69 -2.09 12.00
CA PRO A 64 7.32 -3.23 11.29
C PRO A 64 6.40 -4.46 11.14
N HIS A 65 5.33 -4.52 11.93
CA HIS A 65 4.36 -5.62 11.91
C HIS A 65 3.01 -5.20 11.30
N TRP A 66 2.90 -3.98 10.80
CA TRP A 66 1.68 -3.56 10.13
C TRP A 66 1.48 -4.36 8.84
N GLN A 67 0.27 -4.86 8.67
CA GLN A 67 -0.15 -5.54 7.46
C GLN A 67 -1.22 -4.70 6.79
N ARG A 68 -1.01 -4.43 5.50
CA ARG A 68 -2.03 -3.83 4.67
C ARG A 68 -3.30 -4.70 4.72
N PRO A 69 -4.50 -4.11 4.88
CA PRO A 69 -5.75 -4.88 4.84
C PRO A 69 -5.85 -5.73 3.58
N SER A 70 -6.66 -6.78 3.58
CA SER A 70 -6.92 -7.51 2.33
C SER A 70 -7.75 -6.65 1.35
N PRO A 71 -7.70 -6.90 0.03
CA PRO A 71 -8.54 -6.18 -0.94
C PRO A 71 -10.03 -6.21 -0.60
N GLN A 72 -10.51 -7.34 -0.05
CA GLN A 72 -11.90 -7.48 0.39
C GLN A 72 -12.21 -6.61 1.62
N ALA A 73 -11.30 -6.57 2.61
CA ALA A 73 -11.45 -5.71 3.78
C ALA A 73 -11.42 -4.23 3.40
N GLN A 74 -10.52 -3.86 2.49
CA GLN A 74 -10.43 -2.52 1.92
C GLN A 74 -11.73 -2.10 1.26
N GLN A 75 -12.24 -2.90 0.32
CA GLN A 75 -13.48 -2.61 -0.38
C GLN A 75 -14.65 -2.46 0.60
N LYS A 76 -14.76 -3.39 1.57
CA LYS A 76 -15.80 -3.34 2.59
C LYS A 76 -15.71 -2.06 3.43
N HIS A 77 -14.51 -1.65 3.83
CA HIS A 77 -14.31 -0.43 4.60
C HIS A 77 -14.69 0.81 3.80
N LEU A 78 -14.19 0.97 2.58
CA LEU A 78 -14.52 2.11 1.73
C LEU A 78 -16.03 2.22 1.47
N GLN A 79 -16.75 1.10 1.33
CA GLN A 79 -18.22 1.11 1.20
C GLN A 79 -18.96 1.67 2.42
N THR A 80 -18.36 1.66 3.61
CA THR A 80 -18.97 2.26 4.83
C THR A 80 -18.82 3.78 4.89
N ILE A 81 -17.96 4.36 4.05
CA ILE A 81 -17.65 5.78 4.04
C ILE A 81 -18.53 6.47 3.00
N PRO A 82 -19.37 7.47 3.39
CA PRO A 82 -20.32 8.10 2.49
C PRO A 82 -19.74 8.63 1.17
N GLN A 83 -18.53 9.21 1.20
CA GLN A 83 -17.90 9.75 -0.01
C GLN A 83 -17.42 8.68 -1.00
N TYR A 84 -17.18 7.43 -0.56
CA TYR A 84 -16.77 6.35 -1.47
C TYR A 84 -17.92 5.40 -1.78
N GLY A 85 -18.66 4.95 -0.76
CA GLY A 85 -19.95 4.23 -0.83
C GLY A 85 -20.30 3.57 -2.16
N ALA A 86 -21.44 3.99 -2.74
CA ALA A 86 -21.90 3.49 -4.05
C ALA A 86 -20.99 3.94 -5.21
N ALA A 87 -20.29 5.06 -5.06
CA ALA A 87 -19.42 5.63 -6.09
C ALA A 87 -18.18 4.76 -6.38
N LEU A 88 -17.75 3.91 -5.44
CA LEU A 88 -16.62 2.99 -5.60
C LEU A 88 -16.84 1.96 -6.72
N GLN A 89 -18.10 1.77 -7.16
CA GLN A 89 -18.44 0.89 -8.29
C GLN A 89 -18.50 1.61 -9.64
N SER A 90 -18.22 2.92 -9.66
CA SER A 90 -18.28 3.76 -10.85
C SER A 90 -16.95 4.46 -11.11
N GLU A 91 -16.67 4.73 -12.38
CA GLU A 91 -15.53 5.55 -12.77
C GLU A 91 -15.78 7.05 -12.45
N PRO A 92 -14.73 7.83 -12.17
CA PRO A 92 -13.31 7.45 -12.15
C PRO A 92 -12.82 6.87 -10.80
N LEU A 93 -13.68 6.81 -9.78
CA LEU A 93 -13.25 6.42 -8.44
C LEU A 93 -12.78 4.96 -8.37
N LEU A 94 -13.38 4.07 -9.15
CA LEU A 94 -12.96 2.67 -9.23
C LEU A 94 -11.51 2.54 -9.73
N SER A 95 -11.14 3.24 -10.80
CA SER A 95 -9.75 3.20 -11.30
C SER A 95 -8.79 3.77 -10.28
N VAL A 96 -9.10 4.94 -9.70
CA VAL A 96 -8.26 5.59 -8.68
C VAL A 96 -8.06 4.65 -7.48
N ALA A 97 -9.13 4.04 -6.95
CA ALA A 97 -9.02 3.13 -5.82
C ALA A 97 -8.14 1.90 -6.14
N LYS A 98 -8.22 1.36 -7.36
CA LYS A 98 -7.37 0.25 -7.79
C LYS A 98 -5.90 0.67 -7.92
N ASP A 99 -5.64 1.84 -8.49
CA ASP A 99 -4.29 2.35 -8.67
C ASP A 99 -3.61 2.51 -7.31
N TRP A 100 -4.25 3.21 -6.37
CA TRP A 100 -3.77 3.36 -5.00
C TRP A 100 -3.61 2.02 -4.27
N TRP A 101 -4.50 1.06 -4.50
CA TRP A 101 -4.41 -0.24 -3.86
C TRP A 101 -3.26 -1.12 -4.40
N SER A 102 -2.88 -0.92 -5.66
CA SER A 102 -1.87 -1.74 -6.34
C SER A 102 -0.41 -1.31 -6.09
N HIS A 103 -0.20 -0.12 -5.54
CA HIS A 103 1.13 0.41 -5.25
C HIS A 103 1.48 0.25 -3.77
N GLU A 104 2.74 -0.03 -3.48
CA GLU A 104 3.28 -0.16 -2.12
C GLU A 104 4.10 1.07 -1.70
N ILE A 105 4.49 1.91 -2.66
CA ILE A 105 5.34 3.07 -2.44
C ILE A 105 4.67 4.31 -3.02
N PHE A 106 4.54 5.33 -2.18
CA PHE A 106 3.95 6.62 -2.55
C PHE A 106 4.90 7.75 -2.21
N SER A 107 5.06 8.73 -3.08
CA SER A 107 5.82 9.95 -2.82
C SER A 107 4.91 11.17 -2.81
N PHE A 108 5.17 12.09 -1.88
CA PHE A 108 4.43 13.34 -1.72
C PHE A 108 5.40 14.52 -1.66
N THR A 109 5.05 15.58 -2.37
CA THR A 109 5.75 16.87 -2.37
C THR A 109 4.82 18.04 -2.08
N THR A 110 3.52 17.78 -1.96
CA THR A 110 2.51 18.75 -1.57
C THR A 110 1.30 18.04 -0.95
N TYR A 111 0.54 18.78 -0.16
CA TYR A 111 -0.75 18.36 0.37
C TYR A 111 -1.82 19.31 -0.17
N GLY A 112 -2.49 18.89 -1.24
CA GLY A 112 -3.64 19.59 -1.80
C GLY A 112 -4.78 19.76 -0.79
N LEU A 113 -5.90 20.38 -1.18
CA LEU A 113 -6.98 20.77 -0.24
C LEU A 113 -7.67 19.61 0.52
N SER A 114 -7.56 18.35 0.04
CA SER A 114 -8.01 17.12 0.73
C SER A 114 -6.85 16.29 1.34
N ALA A 115 -5.62 16.72 1.04
CA ALA A 115 -4.27 16.42 1.56
C ALA A 115 -3.87 14.98 1.89
N ARG A 116 -4.67 14.26 2.67
CA ARG A 116 -4.26 13.03 3.34
C ARG A 116 -5.40 12.09 3.63
N THR A 117 -6.64 12.56 3.63
CA THR A 117 -7.81 11.71 3.88
C THR A 117 -7.88 10.62 2.83
N ASP A 118 -8.09 10.99 1.57
CA ASP A 118 -8.26 9.98 0.53
C ASP A 118 -6.98 9.14 0.27
N PRO A 119 -5.72 9.63 0.33
CA PRO A 119 -4.54 8.78 0.25
C PRO A 119 -4.51 7.74 1.37
N LEU A 120 -4.80 8.14 2.62
CA LEU A 120 -4.84 7.22 3.77
C LEU A 120 -5.93 6.16 3.62
N TYR A 121 -7.13 6.56 3.17
CA TYR A 121 -8.22 5.60 2.97
C TYR A 121 -7.97 4.68 1.78
N LEU A 122 -7.65 5.22 0.60
CA LEU A 122 -7.48 4.45 -0.63
C LEU A 122 -6.27 3.51 -0.58
N SER A 123 -5.22 3.89 0.15
CA SER A 123 -4.05 3.03 0.36
C SER A 123 -4.24 1.95 1.43
N GLY A 124 -5.26 2.02 2.28
CA GLY A 124 -5.46 1.06 3.38
C GLY A 124 -4.85 1.44 4.73
N LEU A 125 -4.23 2.63 4.80
CA LEU A 125 -3.66 3.18 6.02
C LEU A 125 -4.72 3.65 7.04
N TRP A 126 -6.01 3.58 6.70
CA TRP A 126 -7.12 3.83 7.64
C TRP A 126 -7.08 2.95 8.90
N THR A 127 -6.36 1.81 8.87
CA THR A 127 -6.14 0.96 10.06
C THR A 127 -5.18 1.57 11.08
N VAL A 128 -4.40 2.58 10.68
CA VAL A 128 -3.34 3.21 11.47
C VAL A 128 -3.39 4.74 11.37
N VAL A 129 -4.54 5.30 11.00
CA VAL A 129 -4.70 6.75 10.76
C VAL A 129 -4.29 7.59 11.97
N ASP A 130 -4.63 7.13 13.18
CA ASP A 130 -4.32 7.85 14.41
C ASP A 130 -2.81 7.96 14.65
N GLN A 131 -2.06 6.92 14.29
CA GLN A 131 -0.60 6.90 14.40
C GLN A 131 0.06 7.80 13.34
N THR A 132 -0.55 7.92 12.15
CA THR A 132 0.02 8.79 11.10
C THR A 132 -0.01 10.27 11.47
N TRP A 133 -0.95 10.71 12.31
CA TRP A 133 -1.05 12.14 12.67
C TRP A 133 0.17 12.68 13.40
N ALA A 134 0.92 11.83 14.12
CA ALA A 134 2.16 12.24 14.80
C ALA A 134 3.23 12.73 13.81
N CYS A 135 3.25 12.22 12.58
CA CYS A 135 4.17 12.69 11.52
C CYS A 135 3.88 14.12 11.05
N TYR A 136 2.75 14.70 11.46
CA TYR A 136 2.17 15.93 10.90
C TYR A 136 1.92 17.00 11.94
N GLU A 137 2.50 16.84 13.12
CA GLU A 137 2.55 17.88 14.13
C GLU A 137 3.49 19.01 13.68
N GLY A 138 3.45 20.16 14.36
CA GLY A 138 4.40 21.25 14.11
C GLY A 138 4.31 21.89 12.72
N THR A 139 5.46 22.08 12.09
CA THR A 139 5.61 22.78 10.79
C THR A 139 5.76 21.84 9.60
N GLN A 140 5.70 20.52 9.83
CA GLN A 140 5.92 19.50 8.81
C GLN A 140 4.94 19.61 7.64
N PRO A 141 3.61 19.79 7.86
CA PRO A 141 2.66 19.97 6.75
C PRO A 141 2.97 21.22 5.92
N GLU A 142 3.38 22.31 6.57
CA GLU A 142 3.75 23.56 5.90
C GLU A 142 5.04 23.38 5.08
N ALA A 143 6.06 22.75 5.66
CA ALA A 143 7.34 22.50 4.98
C ALA A 143 7.16 21.65 3.71
N ILE A 144 6.25 20.66 3.76
CA ILE A 144 5.93 19.83 2.59
C ILE A 144 5.15 20.64 1.56
N ASN A 145 4.13 21.39 1.98
CA ASN A 145 3.39 22.29 1.07
C ASN A 145 4.24 23.38 0.41
N GLN A 146 5.29 23.83 1.09
CA GLN A 146 6.27 24.78 0.55
C GLN A 146 7.30 24.10 -0.37
N GLY A 147 7.27 22.77 -0.50
CA GLY A 147 8.20 22.00 -1.30
C GLY A 147 9.61 21.94 -0.72
N THR A 148 9.77 22.18 0.59
CA THR A 148 11.07 22.08 1.28
C THR A 148 11.33 20.70 1.87
N LEU A 149 10.26 19.93 2.07
CA LEU A 149 10.29 18.57 2.60
C LEU A 149 9.53 17.64 1.64
N ALA A 150 10.05 16.43 1.44
CA ALA A 150 9.37 15.37 0.73
C ALA A 150 8.97 14.27 1.72
N GLU A 151 7.92 13.53 1.40
CA GLU A 151 7.50 12.35 2.15
C GLU A 151 7.42 11.14 1.22
N VAL A 152 7.81 9.97 1.73
CA VAL A 152 7.60 8.69 1.07
C VAL A 152 6.95 7.71 2.04
N TRP A 153 5.88 7.06 1.60
CA TRP A 153 5.27 5.94 2.31
C TRP A 153 5.84 4.65 1.75
N LEU A 154 6.37 3.80 2.63
CA LEU A 154 6.94 2.50 2.30
C LEU A 154 6.09 1.41 2.95
N MET A 155 5.36 0.64 2.15
CA MET A 155 4.64 -0.54 2.60
C MET A 155 5.43 -1.78 2.22
N ASN A 156 5.56 -2.75 3.14
CA ASN A 156 6.33 -3.98 2.90
C ASN A 156 7.78 -3.74 2.48
N HIS A 157 8.33 -2.59 2.87
CA HIS A 157 9.69 -2.17 2.58
C HIS A 157 10.23 -1.37 3.76
N ARG A 158 11.53 -1.42 3.97
CA ARG A 158 12.22 -0.64 5.00
C ARG A 158 13.34 0.19 4.39
N LEU A 159 13.40 1.44 4.80
CA LEU A 159 14.41 2.38 4.32
C LEU A 159 15.80 1.97 4.80
N LEU A 160 16.77 1.97 3.88
CA LEU A 160 18.19 1.85 4.19
C LEU A 160 18.89 3.21 4.08
N ALA A 161 18.67 3.93 2.98
CA ALA A 161 19.26 5.25 2.76
C ALA A 161 18.49 6.06 1.71
N VAL A 162 18.68 7.39 1.74
CA VAL A 162 18.32 8.30 0.66
C VAL A 162 19.56 9.09 0.28
N GLN A 163 19.85 9.20 -1.00
CA GLN A 163 20.99 9.96 -1.52
C GLN A 163 20.54 10.92 -2.62
N TRP A 164 21.23 12.05 -2.77
CA TRP A 164 21.06 12.94 -3.91
C TRP A 164 22.20 12.72 -4.91
N GLN A 165 21.90 12.20 -6.09
CA GLN A 165 22.89 11.88 -7.12
C GLN A 165 22.33 12.23 -8.49
N GLN A 166 23.13 12.88 -9.35
CA GLN A 166 22.75 13.16 -10.74
C GLN A 166 21.36 13.81 -10.87
N ASP A 167 21.10 14.82 -10.03
CA ASP A 167 19.85 15.59 -9.99
C ASP A 167 18.59 14.76 -9.69
N ARG A 168 18.73 13.67 -8.94
CA ARG A 168 17.62 12.84 -8.45
C ARG A 168 17.90 12.25 -7.08
N TYR A 169 16.82 11.88 -6.39
CA TYR A 169 16.90 11.07 -5.18
C TYR A 169 17.04 9.61 -5.56
N VAL A 170 17.99 8.94 -4.93
CA VAL A 170 18.13 7.48 -4.95
C VAL A 170 17.78 6.99 -3.56
N MET A 171 16.62 6.37 -3.42
CA MET A 171 16.17 5.77 -2.18
C MET A 171 16.37 4.26 -2.26
N THR A 172 17.12 3.72 -1.31
CA THR A 172 17.39 2.28 -1.26
C THR A 172 16.66 1.66 -0.10
N VAL A 173 16.00 0.55 -0.39
CA VAL A 173 15.12 -0.14 0.55
C VAL A 173 15.43 -1.63 0.60
N GLU A 174 15.09 -2.26 1.72
CA GLU A 174 15.02 -3.71 1.85
C GLU A 174 13.54 -4.15 1.77
N PRO A 175 13.19 -5.15 0.94
CA PRO A 175 11.86 -5.75 0.98
C PRO A 175 11.59 -6.39 2.35
N ALA A 176 10.35 -6.30 2.81
CA ALA A 176 9.88 -6.90 4.07
C ALA A 176 8.53 -7.60 3.86
N GLU A 177 8.24 -8.66 4.62
CA GLU A 177 6.96 -9.38 4.51
C GLU A 177 5.77 -8.54 5.01
N SER A 178 6.05 -7.60 5.91
CA SER A 178 5.10 -6.66 6.49
C SER A 178 5.84 -5.39 6.87
N GLY A 179 5.09 -4.30 7.05
CA GLY A 179 5.64 -3.07 7.58
C GLY A 179 5.05 -1.83 6.94
N LEU A 180 5.05 -0.74 7.69
CA LEU A 180 4.80 0.61 7.19
C LEU A 180 5.87 1.55 7.72
N GLN A 181 6.51 2.30 6.83
CA GLN A 181 7.31 3.47 7.19
C GLN A 181 6.81 4.73 6.48
N LEU A 182 6.70 5.82 7.22
CA LEU A 182 6.57 7.17 6.65
C LEU A 182 7.92 7.86 6.84
N VAL A 183 8.54 8.21 5.72
CA VAL A 183 9.89 8.78 5.65
C VAL A 183 9.78 10.20 5.15
N GLN A 184 10.35 11.15 5.88
CA GLN A 184 10.45 12.55 5.48
C GLN A 184 11.92 12.95 5.31
N PHE A 185 12.22 13.75 4.28
CA PHE A 185 13.58 14.21 4.01
C PHE A 185 13.61 15.56 3.26
N PRO A 186 14.64 16.38 3.46
CA PRO A 186 14.71 17.72 2.86
C PRO A 186 14.90 17.63 1.35
N ARG A 187 14.18 18.49 0.63
CA ARG A 187 14.30 18.57 -0.82
C ARG A 187 15.54 19.38 -1.23
N GLN A 188 16.26 18.85 -2.21
CA GLN A 188 17.40 19.48 -2.89
C GLN A 188 16.98 20.24 -4.17
N GLU A 189 15.80 19.95 -4.69
CA GLU A 189 15.23 20.54 -5.91
C GLU A 189 13.89 21.24 -5.63
N GLN A 190 13.42 22.06 -6.57
CA GLN A 190 12.20 22.90 -6.44
C GLN A 190 11.15 22.62 -7.53
N GLY A 191 11.26 21.50 -8.23
CA GLY A 191 10.33 21.07 -9.27
C GLY A 191 8.94 20.70 -8.72
N PRO A 192 7.94 20.57 -9.59
CA PRO A 192 6.58 20.19 -9.19
C PRO A 192 6.43 18.69 -8.88
N SER A 193 7.44 17.87 -9.20
CA SER A 193 7.44 16.43 -8.99
C SER A 193 8.74 16.01 -8.33
N LEU A 194 8.70 14.98 -7.50
CA LEU A 194 9.90 14.41 -6.90
C LEU A 194 10.67 13.55 -7.92
N PRO A 195 11.88 13.92 -8.36
CA PRO A 195 12.69 13.05 -9.20
C PRO A 195 13.31 11.94 -8.32
N ILE A 196 12.53 10.93 -7.98
CA ILE A 196 12.96 9.83 -7.10
C ILE A 196 13.04 8.51 -7.88
N ALA A 197 14.10 7.75 -7.62
CA ALA A 197 14.22 6.35 -7.99
C ALA A 197 14.32 5.52 -6.70
N LEU A 198 13.42 4.53 -6.54
CA LEU A 198 13.56 3.52 -5.50
C LEU A 198 14.24 2.27 -6.05
N MET A 199 15.14 1.71 -5.27
CA MET A 199 15.81 0.45 -5.61
C MET A 199 16.06 -0.45 -4.40
N THR A 200 16.21 -1.75 -4.66
CA THR A 200 16.68 -2.71 -3.66
C THR A 200 18.21 -2.78 -3.65
N LEU A 201 18.80 -3.42 -2.62
CA LEU A 201 20.25 -3.72 -2.62
C LEU A 201 20.70 -4.59 -3.80
N ALA A 202 19.79 -5.37 -4.39
CA ALA A 202 20.06 -6.16 -5.59
C ALA A 202 20.09 -5.31 -6.88
N GLY A 203 19.71 -4.03 -6.80
CA GLY A 203 19.64 -3.10 -7.92
C GLY A 203 18.29 -3.11 -8.66
N ASP A 204 17.28 -3.83 -8.15
CA ASP A 204 15.95 -3.84 -8.74
C ASP A 204 15.26 -2.49 -8.52
N THR A 205 14.71 -1.90 -9.57
CA THR A 205 13.95 -0.65 -9.47
C THR A 205 12.51 -0.91 -9.07
N LEU A 206 11.98 -0.11 -8.14
CA LEU A 206 10.61 -0.23 -7.65
C LEU A 206 9.74 0.91 -8.20
N ALA A 207 8.48 0.61 -8.49
CA ALA A 207 7.51 1.59 -8.94
C ALA A 207 7.13 2.54 -7.79
N VAL A 208 7.16 3.84 -8.05
CA VAL A 208 6.77 4.88 -7.11
C VAL A 208 5.57 5.60 -7.69
N MET A 209 4.47 5.66 -6.95
CA MET A 209 3.30 6.46 -7.32
C MET A 209 3.40 7.84 -6.67
N SER A 210 3.18 8.90 -7.44
CA SER A 210 2.96 10.22 -6.82
C SER A 210 1.59 10.22 -6.16
N GLY A 211 1.56 10.60 -4.88
CA GLY A 211 0.33 10.83 -4.13
C GLY A 211 -0.12 12.30 -4.16
N ASP A 212 0.57 13.15 -4.92
CA ASP A 212 0.20 14.55 -5.14
C ASP A 212 -0.97 14.62 -6.13
N TRP A 213 -2.07 15.27 -5.75
CA TRP A 213 -3.28 15.43 -6.58
C TRP A 213 -4.03 16.75 -6.37
#